data_AF-A0AAJ1WQH4-F1
#
_entry.id   AF-A0AAJ1WQH4-F1
#
_cell.length_a   1.000
_cell.length_b   1.000
_cell.length_c   1.000
_cell.angle_alpha   90.00
_cell.angle_beta   90.00
_cell.angle_gamma   90.00
#
_symmetry.space_group_name_H-M   'P 1'
#
loop_
_entity.id
_entity.type
_entity.pdbx_description
1 polymer ?
#
loop_
_entity_poly.entity_id
_entity_poly.type
_entity_poly.pdbx_seq_one_letter_code
_entity_poly.pdbx_strand_id
1 'polypeptide(L)'
;MQHRARTLKRVAESARSPSHNVRRLASEGIRPPAVGPHPRHPRPGLGAGLDIRGPLRSDPSEHVRKSVANNLDDIAGDHPGAVLATALRLLEKSPTPETGWTAKHGLRTLVKKGDRQAPALLGASGGEHVEVSRLPVTRAVAVGETVVIDLVDTDERSHRVTADHVVHHVRRNGRGAPRSSS
;
A
#
# COMPACT_ATOMS: atom_id res chain seq x y z
N MET A 1 -9.40 -12.59 25.23
CA MET A 1 -9.88 -13.34 24.05
C MET A 1 -9.61 -14.83 24.28
N GLN A 2 -10.59 -15.60 24.77
CA GLN A 2 -10.36 -16.93 25.38
C GLN A 2 -9.92 -18.04 24.38
N HIS A 3 -10.01 -17.85 23.06
CA HIS A 3 -9.70 -18.91 22.06
C HIS A 3 -8.88 -18.46 20.84
N ARG A 4 -7.91 -17.54 21.00
CA ARG A 4 -7.13 -16.96 19.89
C ARG A 4 -6.50 -18.00 18.95
N ALA A 5 -5.85 -19.04 19.49
CA ALA A 5 -5.20 -20.06 18.67
C ALA A 5 -6.19 -20.86 17.81
N ARG A 6 -7.36 -21.23 18.39
CA ARG A 6 -8.43 -21.93 17.68
C ARG A 6 -9.01 -21.07 16.55
N THR A 7 -9.20 -19.77 16.79
CA THR A 7 -9.65 -18.82 15.77
C THR A 7 -8.65 -18.72 14.62
N LEU A 8 -7.36 -18.53 14.91
CA LEU A 8 -6.33 -18.42 13.88
C LEU A 8 -6.20 -19.71 13.04
N LYS A 9 -6.33 -20.88 13.66
CA LYS A 9 -6.39 -22.17 12.95
C LYS A 9 -7.56 -22.19 11.96
N ARG A 10 -8.76 -21.81 12.41
CA ARG A 10 -9.95 -21.79 11.55
C ARG A 10 -9.83 -20.80 10.41
N VAL A 11 -9.25 -19.62 10.66
CA VAL A 11 -8.98 -18.64 9.60
C VAL A 11 -8.01 -19.22 8.56
N ALA A 12 -6.94 -19.90 8.99
CA ALA A 12 -5.99 -20.52 8.07
C ALA A 12 -6.61 -21.65 7.22
N GLU A 13 -7.59 -22.38 7.76
CA GLU A 13 -8.41 -23.34 6.99
C GLU A 13 -9.30 -22.62 5.98
N SER A 14 -10.02 -21.58 6.40
CA SER A 14 -10.91 -20.78 5.54
C SER A 14 -10.17 -20.13 4.38
N ALA A 15 -8.90 -19.75 4.56
CA ALA A 15 -8.05 -19.20 3.50
C ALA A 15 -7.78 -20.18 2.34
N ARG A 16 -8.07 -21.48 2.52
CA ARG A 16 -7.93 -22.52 1.48
C ARG A 16 -9.28 -22.99 0.91
N SER A 17 -10.37 -22.35 1.31
CA SER A 17 -11.71 -22.73 0.86
C SER A 17 -11.86 -22.58 -0.66
N PRO A 18 -12.62 -23.47 -1.33
CA PRO A 18 -12.95 -23.29 -2.74
C PRO A 18 -13.76 -22.01 -3.00
N SER A 19 -14.52 -21.54 -2.01
CA SER A 19 -15.32 -20.31 -2.12
C SER A 19 -14.48 -19.05 -1.87
N HIS A 20 -14.45 -18.15 -2.86
CA HIS A 20 -13.74 -16.87 -2.74
C HIS A 20 -14.32 -15.98 -1.62
N ASN A 21 -15.61 -16.11 -1.30
CA ASN A 21 -16.24 -15.37 -0.19
C ASN A 21 -15.68 -15.81 1.16
N VAL A 22 -15.46 -17.12 1.34
CA VAL A 22 -14.88 -17.67 2.57
C VAL A 22 -13.40 -17.28 2.69
N ARG A 23 -12.66 -17.29 1.59
CA ARG A 23 -11.26 -16.82 1.56
C ARG A 23 -11.16 -15.32 1.87
N ARG A 24 -12.06 -14.49 1.32
CA ARG A 24 -12.12 -13.07 1.67
C ARG A 24 -12.44 -12.88 3.14
N LEU A 25 -13.42 -13.60 3.68
CA LEU A 25 -13.75 -13.53 5.11
C LEU A 25 -12.53 -13.87 5.99
N ALA A 26 -11.71 -14.84 5.58
CA ALA A 26 -10.46 -15.16 6.28
C ALA A 26 -9.49 -13.98 6.29
N SER A 27 -9.35 -13.26 5.17
CA SER A 27 -8.52 -12.04 5.06
C SER A 27 -9.09 -10.87 5.86
N GLU A 28 -10.40 -10.58 5.75
CA GLU A 28 -11.04 -9.49 6.49
C GLU A 28 -11.04 -9.75 8.00
N GLY A 29 -11.25 -11.00 8.42
CA GLY A 29 -11.32 -11.39 9.84
C GLY A 29 -10.01 -11.21 10.61
N ILE A 30 -8.89 -10.97 9.92
CA ILE A 30 -7.58 -10.66 10.52
C ILE A 30 -7.17 -9.20 10.37
N ARG A 31 -8.05 -8.33 9.82
CA ARG A 31 -7.76 -6.92 9.66
C ARG A 31 -7.72 -6.19 11.01
N PRO A 32 -6.77 -5.26 11.21
CA PRO A 32 -6.95 -4.22 12.20
C PRO A 32 -8.24 -3.45 11.88
N PRO A 33 -9.03 -3.04 12.88
CA PRO A 33 -10.22 -2.23 12.62
C PRO A 33 -9.84 -0.92 11.92
N ALA A 34 -10.58 -0.58 10.86
CA ALA A 34 -10.27 0.56 9.98
C ALA A 34 -10.57 1.94 10.61
N VAL A 35 -11.20 2.01 11.80
CA VAL A 35 -11.64 3.27 12.43
C VAL A 35 -11.22 3.32 13.91
N GLY A 36 -10.24 4.20 14.19
CA GLY A 36 -9.80 4.60 15.52
C GLY A 36 -9.05 3.52 16.32
N PRO A 37 -8.33 3.91 17.39
CA PRO A 37 -7.80 2.95 18.34
C PRO A 37 -8.99 2.29 19.03
N HIS A 38 -9.43 1.13 18.54
CA HIS A 38 -10.31 0.26 19.29
C HIS A 38 -9.42 -0.63 20.18
N PRO A 39 -9.22 -0.30 21.47
CA PRO A 39 -8.36 -1.07 22.38
C PRO A 39 -8.85 -2.51 22.63
N ARG A 40 -9.99 -2.90 22.04
CA ARG A 40 -10.67 -4.18 22.31
C ARG A 40 -10.60 -5.20 21.17
N HIS A 41 -10.01 -4.88 20.01
CA HIS A 41 -9.77 -5.88 18.97
C HIS A 41 -8.35 -6.43 19.11
N PRO A 42 -8.19 -7.71 19.49
CA PRO A 42 -6.88 -8.33 19.56
C PRO A 42 -6.27 -8.31 18.16
N ARG A 43 -5.27 -7.45 17.97
CA ARG A 43 -4.46 -7.46 16.76
C ARG A 43 -3.91 -8.89 16.64
N PRO A 44 -4.18 -9.65 15.56
CA PRO A 44 -3.36 -10.81 15.27
C PRO A 44 -1.93 -10.28 15.26
N GLY A 45 -1.07 -10.74 16.18
CA GLY A 45 0.32 -10.31 16.21
C GLY A 45 0.88 -10.37 14.79
N LEU A 46 1.57 -9.30 14.38
CA LEU A 46 1.98 -9.04 12.99
C LEU A 46 2.48 -10.32 12.30
N GLY A 47 3.28 -11.14 12.98
CA GLY A 47 3.76 -12.44 12.48
C GLY A 47 2.67 -13.45 12.08
N ALA A 48 1.63 -13.66 12.89
CA ALA A 48 0.58 -14.66 12.61
C ALA A 48 -0.37 -14.25 11.47
N GLY A 49 -0.50 -12.95 11.20
CA GLY A 49 -1.25 -12.45 10.04
C GLY A 49 -0.55 -12.69 8.70
N LEU A 50 0.78 -12.92 8.71
CA LEU A 50 1.60 -13.06 7.50
C LEU A 50 1.51 -14.46 6.91
N ASP A 51 1.41 -15.48 7.75
CA ASP A 51 1.25 -16.87 7.32
C ASP A 51 -0.11 -17.13 6.65
N ILE A 52 -1.15 -16.40 7.07
CA ILE A 52 -2.51 -16.47 6.50
C ILE A 52 -2.58 -15.73 5.16
N ARG A 53 -1.80 -14.66 4.98
CA ARG A 53 -1.73 -13.89 3.73
C ARG A 53 -0.98 -14.63 2.63
N GLY A 54 -0.05 -15.52 3.00
CA GLY A 54 0.70 -16.34 2.05
C GLY A 54 -0.21 -16.97 1.00
N PRO A 55 -1.13 -17.88 1.37
CA PRO A 55 -2.03 -18.54 0.42
C PRO A 55 -2.88 -17.59 -0.44
N LEU A 56 -3.24 -16.42 0.07
CA LEU A 56 -4.16 -15.47 -0.58
C LEU A 56 -3.46 -14.40 -1.44
N ARG A 57 -2.12 -14.32 -1.40
CA ARG A 57 -1.33 -13.27 -2.08
C ARG A 57 -1.54 -13.20 -3.59
N SER A 58 -1.71 -14.38 -4.18
CA SER A 58 -1.90 -14.60 -5.62
C SER A 58 -3.30 -15.17 -5.90
N ASP A 59 -4.29 -14.87 -5.06
CA ASP A 59 -5.64 -15.43 -5.21
C ASP A 59 -6.21 -15.10 -6.61
N PRO A 60 -6.82 -16.04 -7.33
CA PRO A 60 -7.41 -15.76 -8.63
C PRO A 60 -8.56 -14.74 -8.56
N SER A 61 -9.24 -14.63 -7.42
CA SER A 61 -10.30 -13.66 -7.20
C SER A 61 -9.73 -12.28 -6.84
N GLU A 62 -9.94 -11.29 -7.70
CA GLU A 62 -9.63 -9.89 -7.40
C GLU A 62 -10.34 -9.42 -6.11
N HIS A 63 -11.53 -9.93 -5.84
CA HIS A 63 -12.27 -9.64 -4.62
C HIS A 63 -11.49 -10.07 -3.36
N VAL A 64 -10.79 -11.19 -3.40
CA VAL A 64 -9.92 -11.61 -2.29
C VAL A 64 -8.65 -10.76 -2.25
N ARG A 65 -7.99 -10.54 -3.39
CA ARG A 65 -6.76 -9.73 -3.46
C ARG A 65 -6.96 -8.31 -2.92
N LYS A 66 -8.11 -7.67 -3.22
CA LYS A 66 -8.50 -6.35 -2.66
C LYS A 66 -8.49 -6.36 -1.13
N SER A 67 -8.98 -7.43 -0.51
CA SER A 67 -8.97 -7.57 0.94
C SER A 67 -7.55 -7.68 1.50
N VAL A 68 -6.73 -8.54 0.90
CA VAL A 68 -5.33 -8.74 1.32
C VAL A 68 -4.52 -7.45 1.18
N ALA A 69 -4.70 -6.72 0.07
CA ALA A 69 -4.05 -5.45 -0.17
C ALA A 69 -4.47 -4.39 0.87
N ASN A 70 -5.78 -4.23 1.11
CA ASN A 70 -6.26 -3.30 2.15
C ASN A 70 -5.71 -3.69 3.53
N ASN A 71 -5.62 -4.97 3.84
CA ASN A 71 -5.05 -5.45 5.09
C ASN A 71 -3.55 -5.16 5.24
N LEU A 72 -2.79 -5.05 4.15
CA LEU A 72 -1.39 -4.59 4.17
C LEU A 72 -1.34 -3.08 4.39
N ASP A 73 -2.17 -2.33 3.66
CA ASP A 73 -2.25 -0.87 3.69
C ASP A 73 -2.69 -0.34 5.07
N ASP A 74 -3.65 -1.00 5.73
CA ASP A 74 -4.09 -0.63 7.09
C ASP A 74 -2.94 -0.72 8.11
N ILE A 75 -2.02 -1.67 7.92
CA ILE A 75 -0.88 -1.88 8.83
C ILE A 75 0.25 -0.89 8.52
N ALA A 76 0.34 -0.41 7.29
CA ALA A 76 1.41 0.48 6.84
C ALA A 76 1.47 1.79 7.63
N GLY A 77 0.34 2.23 8.22
CA GLY A 77 0.28 3.40 9.09
C GLY A 77 1.09 3.25 10.38
N ASP A 78 0.97 2.09 11.05
CA ASP A 78 1.58 1.83 12.36
C ASP A 78 2.92 1.09 12.26
N HIS A 79 3.09 0.24 11.24
CA HIS A 79 4.21 -0.70 11.13
C HIS A 79 4.80 -0.77 9.70
N PRO A 80 5.31 0.35 9.15
CA PRO A 80 5.78 0.44 7.77
C PRO A 80 6.85 -0.62 7.43
N GLY A 81 7.87 -0.79 8.28
CA GLY A 81 8.93 -1.77 8.06
C GLY A 81 8.44 -3.22 7.99
N ALA A 82 7.43 -3.58 8.80
CA ALA A 82 6.84 -4.92 8.76
C ALA A 82 6.06 -5.18 7.45
N VAL A 83 5.39 -4.15 6.92
CA VAL A 83 4.68 -4.24 5.64
C VAL A 83 5.67 -4.36 4.47
N LEU A 84 6.75 -3.57 4.47
CA LEU A 84 7.81 -3.66 3.45
C LEU A 84 8.45 -5.06 3.42
N ALA A 85 8.90 -5.57 4.57
CA ALA A 85 9.47 -6.92 4.68
C ALA A 85 8.48 -8.01 4.26
N THR A 86 7.19 -7.78 4.47
CA THR A 86 6.13 -8.68 4.01
C THR A 86 5.97 -8.65 2.51
N ALA A 87 5.84 -7.46 1.93
CA ALA A 87 5.67 -7.29 0.49
C ALA A 87 6.84 -7.92 -0.28
N LEU A 88 8.08 -7.68 0.17
CA LEU A 88 9.28 -8.32 -0.39
C LEU A 88 9.15 -9.85 -0.39
N ARG A 89 8.87 -10.45 0.77
CA ARG A 89 8.71 -11.90 0.90
C ARG A 89 7.57 -12.46 0.05
N LEU A 90 6.46 -11.72 -0.10
CA LEU A 90 5.35 -12.16 -0.96
C LEU A 90 5.78 -12.20 -2.43
N LEU A 91 6.45 -11.15 -2.90
CA LEU A 91 6.96 -11.03 -4.27
C LEU A 91 8.00 -12.11 -4.58
N GLU A 92 8.95 -12.34 -3.68
CA GLU A 92 9.97 -13.40 -3.82
C GLU A 92 9.34 -14.80 -3.87
N LYS A 93 8.36 -15.07 -3.00
CA LYS A 93 7.71 -16.41 -2.92
C LYS A 93 6.66 -16.66 -3.99
N SER A 94 6.23 -15.65 -4.74
CA SER A 94 5.22 -15.78 -5.81
C SER A 94 5.31 -14.61 -6.77
N PRO A 95 6.24 -14.64 -7.74
CA PRO A 95 6.40 -13.59 -8.73
C PRO A 95 5.32 -13.67 -9.82
N THR A 96 4.05 -13.61 -9.41
CA THR A 96 2.88 -13.64 -10.29
C THR A 96 2.30 -12.23 -10.48
N PRO A 97 1.62 -11.94 -11.61
CA PRO A 97 0.92 -10.67 -11.81
C PRO A 97 -0.05 -10.34 -10.67
N GLU A 98 -0.74 -11.34 -10.13
CA GLU A 98 -1.67 -11.21 -9.01
C GLU A 98 -0.97 -10.77 -7.72
N THR A 99 0.21 -11.33 -7.44
CA THR A 99 0.99 -10.94 -6.26
C THR A 99 1.56 -9.54 -6.43
N GLY A 100 2.05 -9.19 -7.63
CA GLY A 100 2.46 -7.84 -7.98
C GLY A 100 1.32 -6.83 -7.80
N TRP A 101 0.11 -7.18 -8.23
CA TRP A 101 -1.09 -6.37 -8.01
C TRP A 101 -1.38 -6.18 -6.52
N THR A 102 -1.33 -7.26 -5.73
CA THR A 102 -1.57 -7.21 -4.28
C THR A 102 -0.53 -6.34 -3.56
N ALA A 103 0.75 -6.49 -3.90
CA ALA A 103 1.83 -5.68 -3.33
C ALA A 103 1.70 -4.20 -3.70
N LYS A 104 1.44 -3.89 -4.98
CA LYS A 104 1.24 -2.52 -5.46
C LYS A 104 0.12 -1.82 -4.69
N HIS A 105 -1.03 -2.48 -4.51
CA HIS A 105 -2.16 -1.90 -3.79
C HIS A 105 -1.92 -1.84 -2.28
N GLY A 106 -1.21 -2.81 -1.71
CA GLY A 106 -0.91 -2.85 -0.27
C GLY A 106 0.15 -1.84 0.19
N LEU A 107 1.01 -1.36 -0.71
CA LEU A 107 2.05 -0.38 -0.42
C LEU A 107 1.64 1.06 -0.74
N ARG A 108 0.42 1.30 -1.26
CA ARG A 108 0.00 2.62 -1.77
C ARG A 108 0.14 3.75 -0.76
N THR A 109 -0.14 3.52 0.53
CA THR A 109 0.01 4.55 1.56
C THR A 109 1.48 4.90 1.80
N LEU A 110 2.39 3.93 1.73
CA LEU A 110 3.83 4.18 1.88
C LEU A 110 4.38 4.95 0.69
N VAL A 111 3.98 4.57 -0.54
CA VAL A 111 4.31 5.32 -1.76
C VAL A 111 3.86 6.77 -1.64
N LYS A 112 2.58 7.01 -1.28
CA LYS A 112 2.05 8.37 -1.10
C LYS A 112 2.70 9.17 0.02
N LYS A 113 3.28 8.49 1.01
CA LYS A 113 4.04 9.11 2.11
C LYS A 113 5.51 9.38 1.74
N GLY A 114 5.95 9.02 0.54
CA GLY A 114 7.32 9.21 0.09
C GLY A 114 8.32 8.20 0.67
N ASP A 115 7.86 7.02 1.11
CA ASP A 115 8.76 5.94 1.51
C ASP A 115 9.58 5.48 0.30
N ARG A 116 10.91 5.57 0.36
CA ARG A 116 11.79 5.24 -0.77
C ARG A 116 11.86 3.74 -1.08
N GLN A 117 11.61 2.89 -0.09
CA GLN A 117 11.71 1.43 -0.26
C GLN A 117 10.45 0.88 -0.95
N ALA A 118 9.28 1.46 -0.70
CA ALA A 118 8.02 0.97 -1.27
C ALA A 118 8.00 0.99 -2.82
N PRO A 119 8.31 2.09 -3.53
CA PRO A 119 8.42 2.09 -4.99
C PRO A 119 9.52 1.15 -5.50
N ALA A 120 10.67 1.09 -4.82
CA ALA A 120 11.77 0.21 -5.21
C ALA A 120 11.36 -1.27 -5.21
N LEU A 121 10.62 -1.72 -4.20
CA LEU A 121 10.04 -3.07 -4.15
C LEU A 121 9.06 -3.35 -5.29
N LEU A 122 8.43 -2.32 -5.84
CA LEU A 122 7.51 -2.41 -6.99
C LEU A 122 8.24 -2.27 -8.34
N GLY A 123 9.57 -2.28 -8.31
CA GLY A 123 10.44 -2.19 -9.48
C GLY A 123 10.72 -0.77 -9.95
N ALA A 124 10.46 0.25 -9.13
CA ALA A 124 10.91 1.59 -9.44
C ALA A 124 12.42 1.73 -9.23
N SER A 125 13.09 2.48 -10.10
CA SER A 125 14.53 2.71 -10.13
C SER A 125 14.84 4.13 -10.60
N GLY A 126 16.05 4.62 -10.34
CA GLY A 126 16.58 5.85 -10.92
C GLY A 126 15.86 7.13 -10.55
N GLY A 127 15.11 7.14 -9.44
CA GLY A 127 14.46 8.36 -8.96
C GLY A 127 15.47 9.46 -8.59
N GLU A 128 16.70 9.07 -8.23
CA GLU A 128 17.84 9.95 -7.99
C GLU A 128 18.37 10.64 -9.24
N HIS A 129 18.04 10.13 -10.43
CA HIS A 129 18.42 10.71 -11.72
C HIS A 129 17.33 11.61 -12.30
N VAL A 130 16.15 11.67 -11.68
CA VAL A 130 15.06 12.54 -12.11
C VAL A 130 15.15 13.88 -11.42
N GLU A 131 15.29 14.95 -12.21
CA GLU A 131 15.28 16.32 -11.75
C GLU A 131 14.01 17.05 -12.21
N VAL A 132 13.56 18.02 -11.41
CA VAL A 132 12.49 18.95 -11.81
C VAL A 132 13.14 20.11 -12.56
N SER A 133 12.99 20.13 -13.89
CA SER A 133 13.61 21.17 -14.72
C SER A 133 12.83 22.48 -14.69
N ARG A 134 11.50 22.43 -14.46
CA ARG A 134 10.63 23.59 -14.29
C ARG A 134 9.58 23.34 -13.22
N LEU A 135 9.65 24.14 -12.15
CA LEU A 135 8.56 24.29 -11.20
C LEU A 135 8.07 25.74 -11.28
N PRO A 136 6.84 26.03 -11.72
CA PRO A 136 6.31 27.39 -11.74
C PRO A 136 5.95 27.83 -10.30
N VAL A 137 6.97 28.08 -9.47
CA VAL A 137 6.79 28.43 -8.04
C VAL A 137 6.32 29.88 -7.85
N THR A 138 6.51 30.72 -8.88
CA THR A 138 6.36 32.18 -8.77
C THR A 138 5.10 32.74 -9.43
N ARG A 139 4.23 31.91 -10.02
CA ARG A 139 3.05 32.38 -10.74
C ARG A 139 1.77 32.06 -9.97
N ALA A 140 1.01 33.09 -9.60
CA ALA A 140 -0.38 32.91 -9.20
C ALA A 140 -1.14 32.35 -10.42
N VAL A 141 -1.76 31.19 -10.26
CA VAL A 141 -2.58 30.53 -11.29
C VAL A 141 -4.05 30.68 -10.95
N ALA A 142 -4.87 30.96 -11.96
CA ALA A 142 -6.31 31.09 -11.79
C ALA A 142 -6.96 29.70 -11.64
N VAL A 143 -8.12 29.67 -10.98
CA VAL A 143 -8.92 28.44 -10.89
C VAL A 143 -9.35 28.04 -12.30
N GLY A 144 -9.08 26.79 -12.66
CA GLY A 144 -9.34 26.26 -14.01
C GLY A 144 -8.11 26.22 -14.91
N GLU A 145 -7.00 26.85 -14.52
CA GLU A 145 -5.74 26.74 -15.25
C GLU A 145 -4.97 25.45 -14.91
N THR A 146 -4.14 25.01 -15.86
CA THR A 146 -3.30 23.82 -15.71
C THR A 146 -1.89 24.23 -15.33
N VAL A 147 -1.33 23.56 -14.32
CA VAL A 147 0.08 23.67 -13.94
C VAL A 147 0.84 22.51 -14.57
N VAL A 148 1.90 22.82 -15.32
CA VAL A 148 2.80 21.82 -15.90
C VAL A 148 4.09 21.78 -15.09
N ILE A 149 4.52 20.57 -14.75
CA ILE A 149 5.80 20.29 -14.08
C ILE A 149 6.60 19.42 -15.02
N ASP A 150 7.77 19.91 -15.42
CA ASP A 150 8.66 19.17 -16.31
C ASP A 150 9.67 18.37 -15.48
N LEU A 151 9.76 17.08 -15.78
CA LEU A 151 10.74 16.16 -15.21
C LEU A 151 11.76 15.79 -16.28
N VAL A 152 13.04 15.77 -15.92
CA VAL A 152 14.13 15.34 -16.80
C VAL A 152 14.88 14.18 -16.16
N ASP A 153 15.14 13.14 -16.95
CA ASP A 153 16.07 12.07 -16.59
C ASP A 153 17.47 12.50 -16.99
N THR A 154 18.38 12.51 -16.02
CA THR A 154 19.78 12.95 -16.18
C THR A 154 20.74 11.79 -16.41
N ASP A 155 20.23 10.55 -16.48
CA ASP A 155 21.01 9.35 -16.76
C ASP A 155 20.78 8.89 -18.21
N GLU A 156 21.75 8.16 -18.75
CA GLU A 156 21.68 7.59 -20.10
C GLU A 156 20.91 6.25 -20.11
N ARG A 157 20.69 5.66 -18.93
CA ARG A 157 20.00 4.37 -18.76
C ARG A 157 18.50 4.57 -18.58
N SER A 158 17.69 3.64 -19.09
CA SER A 158 16.24 3.69 -18.87
C SER A 158 15.85 3.30 -17.45
N HIS A 159 15.02 4.14 -16.83
CA HIS A 159 14.52 3.95 -15.48
C HIS A 159 13.00 3.74 -15.42
N ARG A 160 12.52 3.04 -14.39
CA ARG A 160 11.09 3.01 -14.06
C ARG A 160 10.85 3.92 -12.87
N VAL A 161 10.27 5.09 -13.09
CA VAL A 161 10.09 6.08 -12.02
C VAL A 161 8.62 6.16 -11.60
N THR A 162 8.39 6.46 -10.33
CA THR A 162 7.06 6.80 -9.81
C THR A 162 7.08 8.27 -9.43
N ALA A 163 6.26 9.08 -10.12
CA ALA A 163 6.10 10.50 -9.82
C ALA A 163 4.75 10.71 -9.12
N ASP A 164 4.80 11.25 -7.91
CA ASP A 164 3.63 11.66 -7.13
C ASP A 164 3.73 13.17 -6.84
N HIS A 165 2.59 13.82 -6.61
CA HIS A 165 2.56 15.23 -6.23
C HIS A 165 1.61 15.48 -5.05
N VAL A 166 1.93 16.49 -4.25
CA VAL A 166 1.13 16.94 -3.11
C VAL A 166 0.74 18.39 -3.30
N VAL A 167 -0.56 18.67 -3.28
CA VAL A 167 -1.10 20.03 -3.31
C VAL A 167 -1.56 20.42 -1.91
N HIS A 168 -1.01 21.51 -1.38
CA HIS A 168 -1.44 22.08 -0.11
C HIS A 168 -2.56 23.10 -0.36
N HIS A 169 -3.81 22.69 -0.13
CA HIS A 169 -4.93 23.61 -0.23
C HIS A 169 -5.05 24.48 1.03
N VAL A 170 -5.12 25.80 0.84
CA VAL A 170 -5.40 26.75 1.92
C VAL A 170 -6.86 26.62 2.34
N ARG A 171 -7.12 26.29 3.61
CA ARG A 171 -8.48 26.26 4.17
C ARG A 171 -8.87 27.64 4.71
N ARG A 172 -10.17 27.85 4.94
CA ARG A 172 -10.77 29.10 5.50
C ARG A 172 -10.09 29.62 6.79
N ASN A 173 -9.39 28.76 7.52
CA ASN A 173 -8.67 29.11 8.76
C ASN A 173 -7.15 29.31 8.56
N GLY A 174 -6.66 29.47 7.32
CA GLY A 174 -5.26 29.71 7.00
C GLY A 174 -4.33 28.50 7.12
N ARG A 175 -4.83 27.33 7.54
CA ARG A 175 -4.02 26.09 7.64
C ARG A 175 -4.13 25.27 6.35
N GLY A 176 -2.98 24.87 5.80
CA GLY A 176 -2.90 23.98 4.64
C GLY A 176 -3.21 22.52 5.02
N ALA A 177 -4.04 21.84 4.25
CA ALA A 177 -4.16 20.38 4.33
C ALA A 177 -3.55 19.76 3.06
N PRO A 178 -2.54 18.89 3.17
CA PRO A 178 -1.97 18.22 2.01
C PRO A 178 -3.00 17.27 1.40
N ARG A 179 -3.14 17.31 0.06
CA ARG A 179 -3.85 16.30 -0.71
C ARG A 179 -2.89 15.73 -1.74
N SER A 180 -2.60 14.43 -1.63
CA SER A 180 -1.78 13.67 -2.57
C SER A 180 -2.66 13.10 -3.68
N SER A 181 -2.30 13.34 -4.94
CA SER A 181 -2.89 12.71 -6.12
C SER A 181 -1.82 11.90 -6.83
N SER A 182 -2.19 10.66 -7.15
CA SER A 182 -1.37 9.64 -7.81
C SER A 182 -2.07 9.20 -9.07
#